data_AF-A0A662WP63-F1
#
_entry.id   AF-A0A662WP63-F1
#
_cell.length_a   1.000
_cell.length_b   1.000
_cell.length_c   1.000
_cell.angle_alpha   90.00
_cell.angle_beta   90.00
_cell.angle_gamma   90.00
#
_symmetry.space_group_name_H-M   'P 1'
#
loop_
_entity.id
_entity.type
_entity.pdbx_description
1 polymer ?
#
loop_
_entity_poly.entity_id
_entity_poly.type
_entity_poly.pdbx_seq_one_letter_code
_entity_poly.pdbx_strand_id
1 'polypeptide(L)'
;MILLVILQESLPLQNPTDGWRANYGVWIRAALVSGIVAHSVVVQAKYQIEDVNLSPRQLALLFACVTMGYTAASIAIAAFVVFPIPFMTITMTPIFFLLLVGSFCAIVGERVFRDILAHRLQLHRFFMGVSVQTLMSLIYPVYQVLFNAAVDTSYELPAILLLPVIKLIMKNLAYLSMTHLEDMVPENIVFTVEFFNAMYLATSMQRASSTITVATIMAIDFTQAGMALYGAETVATHSEILGETLATLFTSECIVLTEYLESVIPIFYASFMLIMVHLPSAQYHTELAGITPETVSSTVQAVFLYALLEFVSFAVLAVLTRRMCGLRALYHLAFVLETQMPLIQFKMLGWMLLTLAYRVEHFGTCAYPKTWRFENPLTLWLSQMSRRLQCK
;
A
#
# COMPACT_ATOMS: atom_id res chain seq x y z
N MET A 1 -2.07 -8.79 -13.41
CA MET A 1 -1.60 -8.35 -12.08
C MET A 1 -1.09 -9.51 -11.22
N ILE A 2 -1.96 -10.43 -10.75
CA ILE A 2 -1.60 -11.51 -9.81
C ILE A 2 -0.45 -12.40 -10.32
N LEU A 3 -0.48 -12.78 -11.60
CA LEU A 3 0.61 -13.55 -12.23
C LEU A 3 1.98 -12.86 -12.07
N LEU A 4 2.03 -11.53 -12.19
CA LEU A 4 3.28 -10.77 -12.07
C LEU A 4 3.78 -10.78 -10.62
N VAL A 5 2.88 -10.64 -9.65
CA VAL A 5 3.21 -10.75 -8.23
C VAL A 5 3.75 -12.15 -7.91
N ILE A 6 3.08 -13.21 -8.38
CA ILE A 6 3.54 -14.60 -8.19
C ILE A 6 4.88 -14.84 -8.89
N LEU A 7 5.05 -14.34 -10.12
CA LEU A 7 6.31 -14.47 -10.86
C LEU A 7 7.46 -13.77 -10.12
N GLN A 8 7.22 -12.58 -9.57
CA GLN A 8 8.20 -11.90 -8.73
C GLN A 8 8.54 -12.74 -7.49
N GLU A 9 7.54 -13.32 -6.82
CA GLU A 9 7.76 -14.13 -5.62
C GLU A 9 8.43 -15.49 -5.89
N SER A 10 8.28 -16.00 -7.12
CA SER A 10 8.98 -17.20 -7.58
C SER A 10 10.48 -16.99 -7.76
N LEU A 11 10.95 -15.73 -7.85
CA LEU A 11 12.37 -15.43 -7.90
C LEU A 11 13.02 -15.84 -6.57
N PRO A 12 13.97 -16.78 -6.56
CA PRO A 12 14.53 -17.31 -5.34
C PRO A 12 15.35 -16.23 -4.62
N LEU A 13 15.09 -16.07 -3.33
CA LEU A 13 15.95 -15.32 -2.42
C LEU A 13 17.01 -16.25 -1.83
N GLN A 14 18.21 -15.72 -1.58
CA GLN A 14 19.33 -16.44 -0.95
C GLN A 14 19.42 -16.07 0.53
N ASN A 15 20.33 -16.64 1.32
CA ASN A 15 20.46 -16.22 2.70
C ASN A 15 21.06 -14.79 2.76
N PRO A 16 20.47 -13.83 3.51
CA PRO A 16 21.05 -12.51 3.70
C PRO A 16 22.51 -12.54 4.20
N THR A 17 22.90 -13.58 4.96
CA THR A 17 24.27 -13.72 5.48
C THR A 17 25.32 -13.98 4.41
N ASP A 18 24.92 -14.47 3.24
CA ASP A 18 25.83 -14.79 2.12
C ASP A 18 26.32 -13.51 1.40
N GLY A 19 25.80 -12.35 1.82
CA GLY A 19 26.20 -11.04 1.33
C GLY A 19 25.52 -10.63 0.04
N TRP A 20 25.74 -9.38 -0.35
CA TRP A 20 25.01 -8.71 -1.44
C TRP A 20 25.24 -9.34 -2.83
N ARG A 21 26.39 -10.01 -3.06
CA ARG A 21 26.73 -10.64 -4.35
C ARG A 21 25.98 -11.95 -4.59
N ALA A 22 25.74 -12.73 -3.54
CA ALA A 22 25.01 -13.98 -3.63
C ALA A 22 23.50 -13.76 -3.82
N ASN A 23 22.99 -12.62 -3.35
CA ASN A 23 21.57 -12.29 -3.30
C ASN A 23 21.04 -11.59 -4.57
N TYR A 24 21.18 -12.22 -5.74
CA TYR A 24 20.73 -11.64 -7.01
C TYR A 24 19.21 -11.45 -7.09
N GLY A 25 18.43 -12.30 -6.41
CA GLY A 25 16.97 -12.22 -6.39
C GLY A 25 16.45 -10.88 -5.83
N VAL A 26 17.15 -10.34 -4.82
CA VAL A 26 16.81 -9.03 -4.21
C VAL A 26 16.92 -7.91 -5.24
N TRP A 27 17.97 -7.91 -6.06
CA TRP A 27 18.21 -6.87 -7.07
C TRP A 27 17.19 -6.89 -8.20
N ILE A 28 16.78 -8.10 -8.64
CA ILE A 28 15.73 -8.26 -9.66
C ILE A 28 14.38 -7.79 -9.09
N ARG A 29 14.03 -8.20 -7.88
CA ARG A 29 12.79 -7.75 -7.21
C ARG A 29 12.79 -6.23 -7.01
N ALA A 30 13.91 -5.65 -6.55
CA ALA A 30 14.06 -4.20 -6.40
C ALA A 30 13.92 -3.45 -7.73
N ALA A 31 14.45 -4.00 -8.83
CA ALA A 31 14.27 -3.43 -10.17
C ALA A 31 12.79 -3.46 -10.61
N LEU A 32 12.08 -4.57 -10.38
CA LEU A 32 10.65 -4.68 -10.70
C LEU A 32 9.80 -3.69 -9.90
N VAL A 33 10.01 -3.63 -8.58
CA VAL A 33 9.28 -2.72 -7.68
C VAL A 33 9.54 -1.27 -8.07
N SER A 34 10.81 -0.85 -8.20
CA SER A 34 11.15 0.53 -8.56
C SER A 34 10.62 0.93 -9.94
N GLY A 35 10.63 0.00 -10.90
CA GLY A 35 10.07 0.24 -12.22
C GLY A 35 8.57 0.47 -12.19
N ILE A 36 7.84 -0.40 -11.50
CA ILE A 36 6.37 -0.29 -11.39
C ILE A 36 6.00 1.00 -10.66
N VAL A 37 6.71 1.35 -9.58
CA VAL A 37 6.50 2.61 -8.87
C VAL A 37 6.81 3.81 -9.77
N ALA A 38 7.91 3.80 -10.53
CA ALA A 38 8.24 4.87 -11.48
C ALA A 38 7.15 5.05 -12.54
N HIS A 39 6.65 3.95 -13.09
CA HIS A 39 5.54 3.97 -14.03
C HIS A 39 4.28 4.56 -13.39
N SER A 40 3.91 4.12 -12.19
CA SER A 40 2.73 4.62 -11.46
C SER A 40 2.82 6.12 -11.18
N VAL A 41 3.99 6.63 -10.77
CA VAL A 41 4.20 8.07 -10.52
C VAL A 41 4.06 8.88 -11.82
N VAL A 42 4.59 8.37 -12.94
CA VAL A 42 4.49 9.04 -14.24
C VAL A 42 3.07 9.02 -14.79
N VAL A 43 2.35 7.91 -14.64
CA VAL A 43 0.92 7.83 -14.98
C VAL A 43 0.13 8.84 -14.14
N GLN A 44 0.37 8.89 -12.83
CA GLN A 44 -0.28 9.88 -11.97
C GLN A 44 0.03 11.33 -12.38
N ALA A 45 1.28 11.62 -12.75
CA ALA A 45 1.67 12.93 -13.25
C ALA A 45 0.91 13.33 -14.51
N LYS A 46 0.70 12.39 -15.45
CA LYS A 46 -0.06 12.61 -16.68
C LYS A 46 -1.52 13.01 -16.44
N TYR A 47 -2.14 12.47 -15.39
CA TYR A 47 -3.53 12.82 -15.04
C TYR A 47 -3.64 14.12 -14.23
N GLN A 48 -2.59 14.54 -13.51
CA GLN A 48 -2.61 15.68 -12.59
C GLN A 48 -1.95 16.95 -13.12
N ILE A 49 -1.10 16.84 -14.15
CA ILE A 49 -0.40 17.97 -14.75
C ILE A 49 -0.77 18.00 -16.23
N GLU A 50 -1.51 19.05 -16.61
CA GLU A 50 -1.81 19.35 -18.01
C GLU A 50 -0.45 19.59 -18.73
N ASP A 51 -0.28 19.02 -19.93
CA ASP A 51 0.94 19.06 -20.76
C ASP A 51 2.04 18.00 -20.51
N VAL A 52 1.88 17.06 -19.57
CA VAL A 52 2.83 15.92 -19.44
C VAL A 52 2.50 14.81 -20.45
N ASN A 53 2.90 15.02 -21.70
CA ASN A 53 2.76 14.02 -22.78
C ASN A 53 4.11 13.41 -23.16
N LEU A 54 4.47 12.31 -22.48
CA LEU A 54 5.66 11.53 -22.83
C LEU A 54 5.39 10.60 -24.00
N SER A 55 6.29 10.59 -24.99
CA SER A 55 6.32 9.56 -26.01
C SER A 55 6.54 8.18 -25.37
N PRO A 56 5.97 7.08 -25.91
CA PRO A 56 6.24 5.72 -25.41
C PRO A 56 7.74 5.39 -25.34
N ARG A 57 8.55 5.97 -26.24
CA ARG A 57 10.02 5.83 -26.22
C ARG A 57 10.65 6.55 -25.03
N GLN A 58 10.21 7.78 -24.73
CA GLN A 58 10.67 8.53 -23.57
C GLN A 58 10.26 7.86 -22.27
N LEU A 59 9.04 7.33 -22.21
CA LEU A 59 8.55 6.56 -21.07
C LEU A 59 9.38 5.29 -20.83
N ALA A 60 9.67 4.52 -21.90
CA ALA A 60 10.50 3.32 -21.81
C ALA A 60 11.94 3.64 -21.39
N LEU A 61 12.52 4.73 -21.92
CA LEU A 61 13.86 5.21 -21.51
C LEU A 61 13.87 5.65 -20.05
N LEU A 62 12.86 6.40 -19.61
CA LEU A 62 12.74 6.87 -18.22
C LEU A 62 12.67 5.67 -17.26
N PHE A 63 11.82 4.70 -17.59
CA PHE A 63 11.70 3.46 -16.82
C PHE A 63 13.02 2.69 -16.76
N ALA A 64 13.71 2.51 -17.89
CA ALA A 64 14.99 1.82 -17.93
C ALA A 64 16.07 2.55 -17.11
N CYS A 65 16.17 3.87 -17.24
CA CYS A 65 17.12 4.69 -16.48
C CYS A 65 16.87 4.60 -14.97
N VAL A 66 15.61 4.74 -14.54
CA VAL A 66 15.26 4.72 -13.10
C VAL A 66 15.48 3.33 -12.51
N THR A 67 15.06 2.27 -13.19
CA THR A 67 15.25 0.89 -12.71
C THR A 67 16.72 0.51 -12.61
N MET A 68 17.51 0.73 -13.68
CA MET A 68 18.94 0.43 -13.67
C MET A 68 19.69 1.30 -12.66
N GLY A 69 19.39 2.60 -12.61
CA GLY A 69 20.01 3.53 -11.68
C GLY A 69 19.70 3.20 -10.23
N TYR A 70 18.44 2.88 -9.92
CA TYR A 70 18.01 2.52 -8.56
C TYR A 70 18.68 1.23 -8.10
N THR A 71 18.70 0.20 -8.95
CA THR A 71 19.37 -1.07 -8.62
C THR A 71 20.88 -0.90 -8.48
N ALA A 72 21.53 -0.13 -9.36
CA ALA A 72 22.96 0.16 -9.25
C ALA A 72 23.31 0.93 -7.97
N ALA A 73 22.52 1.95 -7.63
CA ALA A 73 22.69 2.70 -6.38
C ALA A 73 22.46 1.81 -5.15
N SER A 74 21.45 0.94 -5.20
CA SER A 74 21.18 -0.04 -4.14
C SER A 74 22.36 -1.00 -3.95
N ILE A 75 22.91 -1.55 -5.03
CA ILE A 75 24.09 -2.43 -5.00
C ILE A 75 25.30 -1.68 -4.43
N ALA A 76 25.52 -0.43 -4.84
CA ALA A 76 26.62 0.39 -4.33
C ALA A 76 26.49 0.60 -2.81
N ILE A 77 25.30 0.99 -2.32
CA ILE A 77 25.05 1.17 -0.88
C ILE A 77 25.23 -0.14 -0.13
N ALA A 78 24.73 -1.26 -0.67
CA ALA A 78 24.92 -2.57 -0.08
C ALA A 78 26.40 -3.00 -0.02
N ALA A 79 27.20 -2.61 -1.01
CA ALA A 79 28.62 -2.92 -1.07
C ALA A 79 29.48 -2.06 -0.13
N PHE A 80 29.13 -0.78 0.05
CA PHE A 80 29.95 0.18 0.79
C PHE A 80 29.45 0.48 2.21
N VAL A 81 28.16 0.27 2.51
CA VAL A 81 27.55 0.64 3.80
C VAL A 81 27.17 -0.59 4.60
N VAL A 82 26.14 -1.32 4.17
CA VAL A 82 25.63 -2.50 4.89
C VAL A 82 24.67 -3.31 3.99
N PHE A 83 24.69 -4.64 4.12
CA PHE A 83 23.72 -5.55 3.53
C PHE A 83 23.17 -6.52 4.59
N PRO A 84 21.86 -6.78 4.64
CA PRO A 84 20.77 -6.12 3.90
C PRO A 84 20.63 -4.63 4.27
N ILE A 85 20.08 -3.81 3.36
CA ILE A 85 19.88 -2.38 3.59
C ILE A 85 18.70 -2.20 4.58
N PRO A 86 18.88 -1.53 5.74
CA PRO A 86 17.80 -1.30 6.69
C PRO A 86 16.66 -0.49 6.06
N PHE A 87 15.44 -1.00 6.18
CA PHE A 87 14.24 -0.39 5.60
C PHE A 87 14.47 0.06 4.15
N MET A 88 15.01 -0.82 3.31
CA MET A 88 15.47 -0.49 1.95
C MET A 88 14.45 0.35 1.17
N THR A 89 13.17 -0.02 1.23
CA THR A 89 12.08 0.69 0.58
C THR A 89 11.96 2.15 1.04
N ILE A 90 12.18 2.46 2.32
CA ILE A 90 12.10 3.82 2.88
C ILE A 90 13.42 4.57 2.67
N THR A 91 14.54 3.92 3.02
CA THR A 91 15.88 4.52 2.95
C THR A 91 16.28 4.90 1.53
N MET A 92 15.87 4.11 0.53
CA MET A 92 16.17 4.37 -0.88
C MET A 92 15.18 5.32 -1.57
N THR A 93 14.09 5.73 -0.91
CA THR A 93 13.07 6.65 -1.48
C THR A 93 13.65 7.98 -1.98
N PRO A 94 14.55 8.67 -1.24
CA PRO A 94 15.15 9.91 -1.74
C PRO A 94 15.96 9.69 -3.03
N ILE A 95 16.72 8.60 -3.10
CA ILE A 95 17.51 8.24 -4.28
C ILE A 95 16.59 7.94 -5.46
N PHE A 96 15.49 7.22 -5.23
CA PHE A 96 14.48 6.95 -6.24
C PHE A 96 13.93 8.25 -6.85
N PHE A 97 13.52 9.22 -6.03
CA PHE A 97 12.98 10.48 -6.55
C PHE A 97 14.04 11.34 -7.24
N LEU A 98 15.28 11.36 -6.74
CA LEU A 98 16.38 12.06 -7.41
C LEU A 98 16.66 11.47 -8.80
N LEU A 99 16.67 10.15 -8.92
CA LEU A 99 16.84 9.45 -10.20
C LEU A 99 15.66 9.70 -11.13
N LEU A 100 14.43 9.66 -10.61
CA LEU A 100 13.21 9.90 -11.39
C LEU A 100 13.20 11.33 -11.96
N VAL A 101 13.40 12.34 -11.11
CA VAL A 101 13.43 13.75 -11.52
C VAL A 101 14.61 14.02 -12.45
N GLY A 102 15.81 13.55 -12.09
CA GLY A 102 17.01 13.73 -12.92
C GLY A 102 16.88 13.10 -14.31
N SER A 103 16.37 11.86 -14.38
CA SER A 103 16.13 11.16 -15.65
C SER A 103 15.02 11.82 -16.47
N PHE A 104 13.95 12.27 -15.81
CA PHE A 104 12.86 13.00 -16.46
C PHE A 104 13.38 14.30 -17.09
N CYS A 105 14.13 15.12 -16.34
CA CYS A 105 14.75 16.34 -16.84
C CYS A 105 15.69 16.09 -18.03
N ALA A 106 16.48 15.02 -17.98
CA ALA A 106 17.41 14.66 -19.05
C ALA A 106 16.71 14.21 -20.34
N ILE A 107 15.59 13.48 -20.24
CA ILE A 107 14.87 12.90 -21.38
C ILE A 107 13.90 13.90 -22.04
N VAL A 108 13.22 14.69 -21.22
CA VAL A 108 12.19 15.65 -21.67
C VAL A 108 12.81 16.99 -22.05
N GLY A 109 13.97 17.32 -21.47
CA GLY A 109 14.71 18.54 -21.74
C GLY A 109 14.28 19.72 -20.86
N GLU A 110 15.20 20.66 -20.68
CA GLU A 110 15.07 21.77 -19.73
C GLU A 110 13.91 22.72 -20.07
N ARG A 111 13.58 22.89 -21.36
CA ARG A 111 12.53 23.82 -21.81
C ARG A 111 11.14 23.36 -21.33
N VAL A 112 10.78 22.13 -21.62
CA VAL A 112 9.49 21.55 -21.20
C VAL A 112 9.42 21.39 -19.68
N PHE A 113 10.54 21.04 -19.02
CA PHE A 113 10.58 21.01 -17.56
C PHE A 113 10.29 22.38 -16.94
N ARG A 114 10.82 23.45 -17.54
CA ARG A 114 10.56 24.84 -17.11
C ARG A 114 9.11 25.24 -17.30
N ASP A 115 8.46 24.78 -18.37
CA ASP A 115 7.04 25.01 -18.62
C ASP A 115 6.15 24.26 -17.62
N ILE A 116 6.48 23.00 -17.28
CA ILE A 116 5.82 22.26 -16.18
C ILE A 116 5.99 23.00 -14.86
N LEU A 117 7.19 23.55 -14.63
CA LEU A 117 7.51 24.30 -13.42
C LEU A 117 6.76 25.64 -13.33
N ALA A 118 6.26 26.16 -14.46
CA ALA A 118 5.40 27.34 -14.49
C ALA A 118 4.00 27.06 -13.91
N HIS A 119 3.50 25.82 -14.00
CA HIS A 119 2.24 25.36 -13.42
C HIS A 119 2.39 25.00 -11.93
N ARG A 120 2.84 25.97 -11.12
CA ARG A 120 3.19 25.80 -9.69
C ARG A 120 2.09 25.12 -8.85
N LEU A 121 0.82 25.43 -9.11
CA LEU A 121 -0.31 24.90 -8.35
C LEU A 121 -0.55 23.42 -8.63
N GLN A 122 -0.57 23.01 -9.90
CA GLN A 122 -0.71 21.60 -10.30
C GLN A 122 0.48 20.78 -9.79
N LEU A 123 1.69 21.31 -9.93
CA LEU A 123 2.92 20.67 -9.46
C LEU A 123 2.94 20.49 -7.93
N HIS A 124 2.55 21.51 -7.17
CA HIS A 124 2.45 21.41 -5.71
C HIS A 124 1.45 20.33 -5.28
N ARG A 125 0.29 20.26 -5.93
CA ARG A 125 -0.73 19.24 -5.66
C ARG A 125 -0.25 17.84 -6.01
N PHE A 126 0.45 17.67 -7.13
CA PHE A 126 1.09 16.42 -7.51
C PHE A 126 2.10 15.96 -6.45
N PHE A 127 3.02 16.85 -6.04
CA PHE A 127 3.98 16.53 -4.98
C PHE A 127 3.30 16.22 -3.64
N MET A 128 2.24 16.94 -3.30
CA MET A 128 1.43 16.63 -2.11
C MET A 128 0.84 15.22 -2.21
N GLY A 129 0.25 14.84 -3.34
CA GLY A 129 -0.31 13.51 -3.55
C GLY A 129 0.73 12.39 -3.45
N VAL A 130 1.89 12.57 -4.06
CA VAL A 130 3.03 11.62 -3.95
C VAL A 130 3.57 11.57 -2.50
N SER A 131 3.60 12.70 -1.81
CA SER A 131 4.03 12.79 -0.41
C SER A 131 3.07 12.05 0.52
N VAL A 132 1.76 12.14 0.28
CA VAL A 132 0.74 11.38 1.04
C VAL A 132 0.97 9.87 0.87
N GLN A 133 1.20 9.39 -0.35
CA GLN A 133 1.48 7.96 -0.59
C GLN A 133 2.79 7.50 0.07
N THR A 134 3.83 8.33 0.02
CA THR A 134 5.11 8.05 0.70
C THR A 134 4.92 8.00 2.21
N LEU A 135 4.15 8.94 2.76
CA LEU A 135 3.83 9.00 4.18
C LEU A 135 3.02 7.79 4.63
N MET A 136 2.05 7.33 3.84
CA MET A 136 1.32 6.07 4.10
C MET A 136 2.28 4.89 4.22
N SER A 137 3.21 4.77 3.27
CA SER A 137 4.20 3.69 3.25
C SER A 137 5.11 3.68 4.48
N LEU A 138 5.25 4.82 5.17
CA LEU A 138 6.00 4.95 6.43
C LEU A 138 5.14 4.73 7.68
N ILE A 139 3.93 5.31 7.73
CA ILE A 139 3.08 5.29 8.92
C ILE A 139 2.65 3.87 9.28
N TYR A 140 2.27 3.06 8.31
CA TYR A 140 1.74 1.72 8.58
C TYR A 140 2.77 0.75 9.16
N PRO A 141 4.03 0.68 8.68
CA PRO A 141 5.08 -0.06 9.37
C PRO A 141 5.35 0.43 10.79
N VAL A 142 5.32 1.74 11.04
CA VAL A 142 5.48 2.30 12.40
C VAL A 142 4.31 1.88 13.29
N TYR A 143 3.08 1.97 12.76
CA TYR A 143 1.88 1.51 13.44
C TYR A 143 1.94 -0.01 13.72
N GLN A 144 2.49 -0.82 12.83
CA GLN A 144 2.69 -2.26 13.06
C GLN A 144 3.58 -2.53 14.27
N VAL A 145 4.69 -1.80 14.40
CA VAL A 145 5.59 -1.93 15.55
C VAL A 145 4.86 -1.53 16.84
N LEU A 146 4.09 -0.44 16.80
CA LEU A 146 3.28 0.02 17.93
C LEU A 146 2.21 -1.02 18.30
N PHE A 147 1.48 -1.55 17.33
CA PHE A 147 0.41 -2.52 17.52
C PHE A 147 0.97 -3.81 18.13
N ASN A 148 2.04 -4.36 17.59
CA ASN A 148 2.70 -5.55 18.13
C ASN A 148 3.19 -5.37 19.57
N ALA A 149 3.58 -4.14 19.95
CA ALA A 149 3.95 -3.83 21.33
C ALA A 149 2.74 -3.65 22.26
N ALA A 150 1.55 -3.39 21.70
CA ALA A 150 0.31 -3.16 22.44
C ALA A 150 -0.57 -4.42 22.59
N VAL A 151 -0.42 -5.42 21.72
CA VAL A 151 -1.10 -6.72 21.82
C VAL A 151 -0.81 -7.36 23.18
N ASP A 152 -1.82 -7.98 23.79
CA ASP A 152 -1.79 -8.58 25.14
C ASP A 152 -1.56 -7.58 26.30
N THR A 153 -1.77 -6.29 26.06
CA THR A 153 -1.70 -5.23 27.09
C THR A 153 -3.01 -4.43 27.16
N SER A 154 -3.18 -3.62 28.22
CA SER A 154 -4.31 -2.70 28.34
C SER A 154 -4.41 -1.64 27.23
N TYR A 155 -3.38 -1.52 26.38
CA TYR A 155 -3.32 -0.57 25.27
C TYR A 155 -3.78 -1.14 23.92
N GLU A 156 -4.20 -2.40 23.86
CA GLU A 156 -4.68 -3.04 22.62
C GLU A 156 -5.88 -2.28 22.00
N LEU A 157 -6.91 -1.99 22.80
CA LEU A 157 -8.10 -1.28 22.33
C LEU A 157 -7.82 0.16 21.86
N PRO A 158 -7.05 0.99 22.61
CA PRO A 158 -6.55 2.27 22.10
C PRO A 158 -5.77 2.16 20.79
N ALA A 159 -4.94 1.12 20.61
CA ALA A 159 -4.19 0.91 19.38
C ALA A 159 -5.10 0.55 18.19
N ILE A 160 -6.17 -0.21 18.42
CA ILE A 160 -7.19 -0.50 17.39
C ILE A 160 -7.92 0.79 17.00
N LEU A 161 -8.33 1.61 17.97
CA LEU A 161 -9.04 2.88 17.71
C LEU A 161 -8.17 3.94 17.02
N LEU A 162 -6.85 3.85 17.14
CA LEU A 162 -5.92 4.72 16.43
C LEU A 162 -5.96 4.50 14.91
N LEU A 163 -6.25 3.28 14.45
CA LEU A 163 -6.24 2.95 13.02
C LEU A 163 -7.30 3.74 12.22
N PRO A 164 -8.59 3.81 12.65
CA PRO A 164 -9.57 4.70 12.03
C PRO A 164 -9.14 6.17 11.99
N VAL A 165 -8.43 6.66 13.01
CA VAL A 165 -7.94 8.05 13.07
C VAL A 165 -6.84 8.27 12.02
N ILE A 166 -5.88 7.34 11.91
CA ILE A 166 -4.85 7.38 10.87
C ILE A 166 -5.50 7.35 9.49
N LYS A 167 -6.44 6.41 9.26
CA LYS A 167 -7.20 6.26 8.02
C LYS A 167 -7.88 7.57 7.63
N LEU A 168 -8.56 8.22 8.57
CA LEU A 168 -9.22 9.52 8.35
C LEU A 168 -8.24 10.65 7.99
N ILE A 169 -7.11 10.75 8.71
CA ILE A 169 -6.08 11.74 8.41
C ILE A 169 -5.54 11.52 6.99
N MET A 170 -5.24 10.27 6.62
CA MET A 170 -4.72 9.97 5.28
C MET A 170 -5.75 10.26 4.17
N LYS A 171 -7.04 9.98 4.40
CA LYS A 171 -8.12 10.37 3.46
C LYS A 171 -8.18 11.89 3.27
N ASN A 172 -8.14 12.65 4.36
CA ASN A 172 -8.21 14.10 4.30
C ASN A 172 -7.01 14.69 3.56
N LEU A 173 -5.80 14.17 3.83
CA LEU A 173 -4.60 14.61 3.11
C LEU A 173 -4.65 14.22 1.62
N ALA A 174 -5.13 13.01 1.30
CA ALA A 174 -5.32 12.56 -0.08
C ALA A 174 -6.33 13.45 -0.82
N TYR A 175 -7.47 13.76 -0.20
CA TYR A 175 -8.48 14.67 -0.72
C TYR A 175 -7.90 16.05 -1.06
N LEU A 176 -7.14 16.64 -0.15
CA LEU A 176 -6.52 17.97 -0.35
C LEU A 176 -5.59 18.01 -1.57
N SER A 177 -4.96 16.89 -1.93
CA SER A 177 -4.09 16.81 -3.10
C SER A 177 -4.85 16.78 -4.44
N MET A 178 -6.16 16.54 -4.42
CA MET A 178 -6.96 16.24 -5.63
C MET A 178 -8.14 17.16 -5.87
N THR A 179 -8.24 18.27 -5.14
CA THR A 179 -9.36 19.24 -5.21
C THR A 179 -9.65 19.87 -6.57
N HIS A 180 -8.90 19.53 -7.62
CA HIS A 180 -9.07 20.04 -8.99
C HIS A 180 -9.47 18.97 -10.01
N LEU A 181 -9.48 17.70 -9.60
CA LEU A 181 -9.90 16.55 -10.40
C LEU A 181 -11.08 15.89 -9.69
N GLU A 182 -12.17 16.65 -9.51
CA GLU A 182 -13.33 16.27 -8.69
C GLU A 182 -13.85 14.86 -9.02
N ASP A 183 -13.87 14.50 -10.31
CA ASP A 183 -14.35 13.20 -10.80
C ASP A 183 -13.41 12.02 -10.47
N MET A 184 -12.13 12.27 -10.16
CA MET A 184 -11.14 11.21 -9.86
C MET A 184 -10.85 11.07 -8.36
N VAL A 185 -11.43 11.94 -7.53
CA VAL A 185 -11.20 11.95 -6.08
C VAL A 185 -11.66 10.64 -5.42
N PRO A 186 -12.89 10.12 -5.65
CA PRO A 186 -13.36 8.87 -5.02
C PRO A 186 -12.42 7.72 -5.32
N GLU A 187 -12.15 7.51 -6.60
CA GLU A 187 -11.30 6.44 -7.09
C GLU A 187 -9.91 6.53 -6.46
N ASN A 188 -9.24 7.67 -6.55
CA ASN A 188 -7.87 7.76 -6.08
C ASN A 188 -7.77 7.63 -4.56
N ILE A 189 -8.70 8.21 -3.78
CA ILE A 189 -8.71 8.03 -2.32
C ILE A 189 -8.92 6.56 -1.97
N VAL A 190 -9.87 5.88 -2.60
CA VAL A 190 -10.18 4.48 -2.31
C VAL A 190 -9.03 3.55 -2.74
N PHE A 191 -8.54 3.65 -3.99
CA PHE A 191 -7.45 2.80 -4.47
C PHE A 191 -6.06 3.16 -3.90
N THR A 192 -5.94 4.21 -3.09
CA THR A 192 -4.73 4.50 -2.33
C THR A 192 -4.93 4.20 -0.85
N VAL A 193 -5.77 4.97 -0.17
CA VAL A 193 -5.95 4.93 1.28
C VAL A 193 -6.62 3.63 1.72
N GLU A 194 -7.77 3.31 1.12
CA GLU A 194 -8.54 2.11 1.49
C GLU A 194 -7.81 0.84 1.06
N PHE A 195 -7.32 0.81 -0.19
CA PHE A 195 -6.59 -0.34 -0.70
C PHE A 195 -5.39 -0.69 0.18
N PHE A 196 -4.55 0.30 0.51
CA PHE A 196 -3.36 0.06 1.32
C PHE A 196 -3.72 -0.34 2.75
N ASN A 197 -4.74 0.29 3.35
CA ASN A 197 -5.24 -0.06 4.68
C ASN A 197 -5.76 -1.50 4.72
N ALA A 198 -6.59 -1.90 3.75
CA ALA A 198 -7.15 -3.23 3.66
C ALA A 198 -6.07 -4.29 3.39
N MET A 199 -5.11 -3.99 2.49
CA MET A 199 -3.93 -4.85 2.29
C MET A 199 -3.13 -5.00 3.58
N TYR A 200 -2.92 -3.91 4.31
CA TYR A 200 -2.23 -3.93 5.60
C TYR A 200 -3.00 -4.77 6.63
N LEU A 201 -4.30 -4.56 6.80
CA LEU A 201 -5.14 -5.33 7.74
C LEU A 201 -5.09 -6.83 7.44
N ALA A 202 -5.24 -7.18 6.16
CA ALA A 202 -5.18 -8.57 5.70
C ALA A 202 -3.83 -9.23 6.00
N THR A 203 -2.74 -8.49 5.81
CA THR A 203 -1.39 -9.03 5.95
C THR A 203 -0.84 -8.98 7.37
N SER A 204 -1.14 -7.92 8.14
CA SER A 204 -0.55 -7.63 9.46
C SER A 204 -1.43 -7.97 10.66
N MET A 205 -2.74 -7.74 10.60
CA MET A 205 -3.61 -7.72 11.79
C MET A 205 -4.49 -8.97 11.93
N GLN A 206 -4.89 -9.60 10.81
CA GLN A 206 -5.74 -10.80 10.84
C GLN A 206 -5.14 -12.01 11.56
N ARG A 207 -3.84 -11.99 11.89
CA ARG A 207 -3.18 -13.05 12.66
C ARG A 207 -3.14 -12.82 14.16
N ALA A 208 -3.34 -11.58 14.61
CA ALA A 208 -3.31 -11.22 16.01
C ALA A 208 -4.71 -11.23 16.66
N SER A 209 -5.78 -11.24 15.86
CA SER A 209 -7.13 -11.02 16.36
C SER A 209 -7.88 -12.31 16.72
N SER A 210 -8.31 -12.38 17.98
CA SER A 210 -9.44 -13.21 18.43
C SER A 210 -10.70 -12.95 17.57
N THR A 211 -11.62 -13.92 17.47
CA THR A 211 -12.93 -13.77 16.80
C THR A 211 -13.65 -12.48 17.22
N ILE A 212 -13.43 -12.03 18.46
CA ILE A 212 -14.00 -10.81 19.04
C ILE A 212 -13.47 -9.56 18.35
N THR A 213 -12.16 -9.46 18.08
CA THR A 213 -11.55 -8.29 17.44
C THR A 213 -12.01 -8.17 15.99
N VAL A 214 -12.11 -9.29 15.27
CA VAL A 214 -12.68 -9.34 13.91
C VAL A 214 -14.13 -8.87 13.91
N ALA A 215 -14.96 -9.41 14.80
CA ALA A 215 -16.36 -9.00 14.91
C ALA A 215 -16.50 -7.51 15.26
N THR A 216 -15.57 -6.96 16.06
CA THR A 216 -15.56 -5.54 16.43
C THR A 216 -15.20 -4.64 15.26
N ILE A 217 -14.18 -4.98 14.46
CA ILE A 217 -13.80 -4.24 13.25
C ILE A 217 -14.98 -4.21 12.28
N MET A 218 -15.61 -5.35 12.03
CA MET A 218 -16.75 -5.44 11.11
C MET A 218 -17.98 -4.68 11.59
N ALA A 219 -18.25 -4.67 12.90
CA ALA A 219 -19.31 -3.84 13.46
C ALA A 219 -19.00 -2.35 13.26
N ILE A 220 -17.75 -1.94 13.40
CA ILE A 220 -17.31 -0.56 13.15
C ILE A 220 -17.47 -0.20 11.68
N ASP A 221 -17.03 -1.03 10.75
CA ASP A 221 -17.11 -0.74 9.31
C ASP A 221 -18.57 -0.68 8.84
N PHE A 222 -19.41 -1.63 9.28
CA PHE A 222 -20.84 -1.62 8.97
C PHE A 222 -21.57 -0.38 9.54
N THR A 223 -21.24 0.01 10.78
CA THR A 223 -21.83 1.22 11.39
C THR A 223 -21.34 2.49 10.69
N GLN A 224 -20.07 2.56 10.28
CA GLN A 224 -19.54 3.68 9.50
C GLN A 224 -20.22 3.79 8.13
N ALA A 225 -20.38 2.67 7.40
CA ALA A 225 -21.06 2.63 6.11
C ALA A 225 -22.54 3.05 6.24
N GLY A 226 -23.23 2.54 7.27
CA GLY A 226 -24.62 2.88 7.55
C GLY A 226 -24.82 4.36 7.92
N MET A 227 -23.97 4.92 8.78
CA MET A 227 -24.01 6.34 9.13
C MET A 227 -23.74 7.25 7.92
N ALA A 228 -22.80 6.87 7.06
CA ALA A 228 -22.50 7.63 5.85
C ALA A 228 -23.67 7.62 4.85
N LEU A 229 -24.34 6.46 4.68
CA LEU A 229 -25.55 6.35 3.86
C LEU A 229 -26.73 7.15 4.44
N TYR A 230 -26.97 7.05 5.74
CA TYR A 230 -28.06 7.77 6.39
C TYR A 230 -27.83 9.29 6.37
N GLY A 231 -26.59 9.74 6.61
CA GLY A 231 -26.21 11.14 6.47
C GLY A 231 -26.47 11.67 5.05
N ALA A 232 -26.15 10.89 4.03
CA ALA A 232 -26.41 11.24 2.64
C ALA A 232 -27.92 11.37 2.32
N GLU A 233 -28.78 10.49 2.87
CA GLU A 233 -30.23 10.56 2.71
C GLU A 233 -30.85 11.74 3.47
N THR A 234 -30.40 12.01 4.70
CA THR A 234 -30.92 13.10 5.53
C THR A 234 -30.61 14.46 4.91
N VAL A 235 -29.41 14.60 4.33
CA VAL A 235 -29.00 15.80 3.58
C VAL A 235 -29.81 15.94 2.29
N ALA A 236 -30.13 14.86 1.57
CA ALA A 236 -30.94 14.89 0.36
C ALA A 236 -32.39 15.38 0.57
N THR A 237 -32.86 15.50 1.82
CA THR A 237 -34.21 15.97 2.14
C THR A 237 -34.31 17.52 2.19
N HIS A 238 -33.18 18.26 2.09
CA HIS A 238 -33.07 19.69 2.42
C HIS A 238 -32.53 20.62 1.30
N SER A 239 -32.93 20.41 0.04
CA SER A 239 -32.87 21.35 -1.11
C SER A 239 -31.54 22.02 -1.53
N GLU A 240 -30.89 21.44 -2.55
CA GLU A 240 -30.39 22.04 -3.81
C GLU A 240 -30.09 20.86 -4.76
N ILE A 241 -31.05 20.50 -5.62
CA ILE A 241 -31.18 19.17 -6.26
C ILE A 241 -29.90 18.67 -6.95
N LEU A 242 -29.12 19.55 -7.59
CA LEU A 242 -27.95 19.14 -8.36
C LEU A 242 -26.72 18.86 -7.49
N GLY A 243 -26.41 19.73 -6.52
CA GLY A 243 -25.27 19.55 -5.62
C GLY A 243 -25.46 18.36 -4.68
N GLU A 244 -26.69 18.14 -4.22
CA GLU A 244 -27.05 17.01 -3.35
C GLU A 244 -27.01 15.67 -4.09
N THR A 245 -27.51 15.62 -5.33
CA THR A 245 -27.42 14.41 -6.16
C THR A 245 -25.96 14.04 -6.44
N LEU A 246 -25.08 15.03 -6.65
CA LEU A 246 -23.65 14.79 -6.86
C LEU A 246 -22.95 14.33 -5.57
N ALA A 247 -23.27 14.94 -4.42
CA ALA A 247 -22.71 14.53 -3.12
C ALA A 247 -23.14 13.12 -2.71
N THR A 248 -24.40 12.76 -2.94
CA THR A 248 -24.92 11.40 -2.69
C THR A 248 -24.30 10.40 -3.66
N LEU A 249 -24.13 10.74 -4.94
CA LEU A 249 -23.44 9.89 -5.92
C LEU A 249 -21.98 9.65 -5.52
N PHE A 250 -21.23 10.71 -5.20
CA PHE A 250 -19.83 10.66 -4.75
C PHE A 250 -19.65 9.79 -3.51
N THR A 251 -20.53 9.97 -2.52
CA THR A 251 -20.51 9.19 -1.28
C THR A 251 -20.84 7.73 -1.56
N SER A 252 -21.85 7.46 -2.40
CA SER A 252 -22.22 6.10 -2.80
C SER A 252 -21.08 5.41 -3.55
N GLU A 253 -20.37 6.13 -4.42
CA GLU A 253 -19.22 5.63 -5.17
C GLU A 253 -18.08 5.25 -4.22
N CYS A 254 -17.72 6.15 -3.30
CA CYS A 254 -16.69 5.90 -2.29
C CYS A 254 -17.00 4.66 -1.44
N ILE A 255 -18.24 4.54 -0.93
CA ILE A 255 -18.63 3.42 -0.07
C ILE A 255 -18.62 2.11 -0.86
N VAL A 256 -19.22 2.08 -2.07
CA VAL A 256 -19.28 0.87 -2.90
C VAL A 256 -17.89 0.40 -3.32
N LEU A 257 -16.98 1.31 -3.69
CA LEU A 257 -15.59 0.97 -4.01
C LEU A 257 -14.83 0.47 -2.77
N THR A 258 -15.05 1.06 -1.60
CA THR A 258 -14.37 0.66 -0.35
C THR A 258 -14.75 -0.76 0.03
N GLU A 259 -16.05 -1.07 0.06
CA GLU A 259 -16.54 -2.40 0.45
C GLU A 259 -16.22 -3.46 -0.61
N TYR A 260 -16.15 -3.06 -1.88
CA TYR A 260 -15.59 -3.92 -2.92
C TYR A 260 -14.12 -4.27 -2.64
N LEU A 261 -13.28 -3.31 -2.24
CA LEU A 261 -11.88 -3.57 -1.91
C LEU A 261 -11.74 -4.42 -0.65
N GLU A 262 -12.48 -4.11 0.42
CA GLU A 262 -12.45 -4.83 1.69
C GLU A 262 -12.94 -6.29 1.54
N SER A 263 -13.87 -6.56 0.62
CA SER A 263 -14.28 -7.93 0.30
C SER A 263 -13.30 -8.69 -0.61
N VAL A 264 -12.69 -8.02 -1.58
CA VAL A 264 -11.84 -8.67 -2.60
C VAL A 264 -10.39 -8.86 -2.16
N ILE A 265 -9.82 -7.93 -1.40
CA ILE A 265 -8.42 -7.99 -0.95
C ILE A 265 -8.12 -9.22 -0.09
N PRO A 266 -8.94 -9.59 0.92
CA PRO A 266 -8.71 -10.80 1.69
C PRO A 266 -8.75 -12.07 0.86
N ILE A 267 -9.61 -12.15 -0.17
CA ILE A 267 -9.68 -13.29 -1.10
C ILE A 267 -8.37 -13.39 -1.91
N PHE A 268 -7.88 -12.26 -2.43
CA PHE A 268 -6.61 -12.23 -3.14
C PHE A 268 -5.44 -12.60 -2.23
N TYR A 269 -5.44 -12.09 -0.99
CA TYR A 269 -4.40 -12.40 -0.02
C TYR A 269 -4.42 -13.88 0.41
N ALA A 270 -5.60 -14.45 0.69
CA ALA A 270 -5.75 -15.87 1.01
C ALA A 270 -5.26 -16.77 -0.13
N SER A 271 -5.63 -16.44 -1.37
CA SER A 271 -5.18 -17.16 -2.57
C SER A 271 -3.67 -17.05 -2.75
N PHE A 272 -3.12 -15.86 -2.54
CA PHE A 272 -1.69 -15.60 -2.59
C PHE A 272 -0.92 -16.40 -1.53
N MET A 273 -1.42 -16.44 -0.28
CA MET A 273 -0.84 -17.22 0.82
C MET A 273 -0.76 -18.72 0.50
N LEU A 274 -1.83 -19.29 -0.06
CA LEU A 274 -1.87 -20.71 -0.46
C LEU A 274 -0.79 -21.04 -1.50
N ILE A 275 -0.57 -20.15 -2.47
CA ILE A 275 0.45 -20.34 -3.51
C ILE A 275 1.85 -20.12 -2.95
N MET A 276 2.02 -19.08 -2.15
CA MET A 276 3.31 -18.62 -1.65
C MET A 276 3.99 -19.64 -0.73
N VAL A 277 3.23 -20.43 0.02
CA VAL A 277 3.79 -21.46 0.93
C VAL A 277 4.52 -22.57 0.17
N HIS A 278 4.19 -22.79 -1.10
CA HIS A 278 4.89 -23.76 -1.95
C HIS A 278 6.17 -23.19 -2.59
N LEU A 279 6.42 -21.89 -2.47
CA LEU A 279 7.59 -21.24 -3.07
C LEU A 279 8.80 -21.28 -2.13
N PRO A 280 10.03 -21.43 -2.67
CA PRO A 280 11.25 -21.49 -1.86
C PRO A 280 11.53 -20.18 -1.10
N SER A 281 10.97 -19.06 -1.59
CA SER A 281 11.12 -17.75 -0.97
C SER A 281 10.32 -17.60 0.33
N ALA A 282 9.35 -18.48 0.60
CA ALA A 282 8.46 -18.42 1.76
C ALA A 282 9.19 -18.24 3.10
N GLN A 283 10.35 -18.90 3.26
CA GLN A 283 11.16 -18.85 4.49
C GLN A 283 11.68 -17.46 4.86
N TYR A 284 11.78 -16.54 3.89
CA TYR A 284 12.31 -15.19 4.09
C TYR A 284 11.22 -14.13 4.32
N HIS A 285 9.95 -14.54 4.34
CA HIS A 285 8.85 -13.65 4.66
C HIS A 285 8.51 -13.75 6.14
N THR A 286 8.52 -12.61 6.82
CA THR A 286 8.16 -12.52 8.25
C THR A 286 6.74 -13.00 8.49
N GLU A 287 5.87 -12.88 7.50
CA GLU A 287 4.52 -13.40 7.58
C GLU A 287 4.48 -14.93 7.56
N LEU A 288 5.31 -15.60 6.79
CA LEU A 288 5.23 -17.06 6.72
C LEU A 288 6.02 -17.74 7.84
N ALA A 289 6.57 -16.97 8.78
CA ALA A 289 7.32 -17.48 9.91
C ALA A 289 6.44 -18.37 10.80
N GLY A 290 6.64 -19.69 10.71
CA GLY A 290 5.89 -20.69 11.48
C GLY A 290 4.67 -21.28 10.76
N ILE A 291 4.39 -20.84 9.53
CA ILE A 291 3.31 -21.38 8.70
C ILE A 291 3.91 -22.40 7.73
N THR A 292 3.57 -23.67 7.92
CA THR A 292 3.98 -24.78 7.04
C THR A 292 2.80 -25.20 6.16
N PRO A 293 3.03 -25.89 5.02
CA PRO A 293 1.95 -26.37 4.16
C PRO A 293 0.81 -27.11 4.89
N GLU A 294 1.13 -27.72 6.04
CA GLU A 294 0.20 -28.44 6.91
C GLU A 294 -0.67 -27.52 7.78
N THR A 295 -0.15 -26.37 8.20
CA THR A 295 -0.86 -25.41 9.08
C THR A 295 -1.49 -24.24 8.33
N VAL A 296 -1.13 -24.00 7.06
CA VAL A 296 -1.72 -22.94 6.23
C VAL A 296 -3.25 -22.99 6.23
N SER A 297 -3.82 -24.19 6.17
CA SER A 297 -5.27 -24.36 6.06
C SER A 297 -6.02 -23.73 7.23
N SER A 298 -5.48 -23.77 8.46
CA SER A 298 -6.16 -23.20 9.62
C SER A 298 -6.06 -21.67 9.66
N THR A 299 -4.90 -21.11 9.29
CA THR A 299 -4.72 -19.64 9.18
C THR A 299 -5.57 -19.06 8.05
N VAL A 300 -5.59 -19.73 6.90
CA VAL A 300 -6.33 -19.28 5.71
C VAL A 300 -7.85 -19.41 5.91
N GLN A 301 -8.34 -20.37 6.69
CA GLN A 301 -9.75 -20.48 7.04
C GLN A 301 -10.29 -19.24 7.76
N ALA A 302 -9.53 -18.66 8.70
CA ALA A 302 -9.94 -17.43 9.37
C ALA A 302 -10.04 -16.25 8.37
N VAL A 303 -9.08 -16.14 7.45
CA VAL A 303 -9.09 -15.13 6.38
C VAL A 303 -10.27 -15.33 5.42
N PHE A 304 -10.60 -16.57 5.05
CA PHE A 304 -11.77 -16.86 4.22
C PHE A 304 -13.09 -16.57 4.92
N LEU A 305 -13.20 -16.87 6.22
CA LEU A 305 -14.39 -16.56 7.01
C LEU A 305 -14.60 -15.04 7.05
N TYR A 306 -13.53 -14.28 7.26
CA TYR A 306 -13.55 -12.82 7.19
C TYR A 306 -13.99 -12.34 5.79
N ALA A 307 -13.36 -12.87 4.73
CA ALA A 307 -13.71 -12.52 3.35
C ALA A 307 -15.19 -12.79 3.03
N LEU A 308 -15.74 -13.90 3.54
CA LEU A 308 -17.16 -14.22 3.40
C LEU A 308 -18.05 -13.19 4.10
N LEU A 309 -17.68 -12.79 5.31
CA LEU A 309 -18.45 -11.83 6.09
C LEU A 309 -18.43 -10.44 5.42
N GLU A 310 -17.28 -10.02 4.87
CA GLU A 310 -17.16 -8.79 4.08
C GLU A 310 -17.99 -8.86 2.79
N PHE A 311 -17.99 -10.01 2.11
CA PHE A 311 -18.84 -10.20 0.94
C PHE A 311 -20.34 -10.09 1.27
N VAL A 312 -20.75 -10.59 2.44
CA VAL A 312 -22.12 -10.42 2.93
C VAL A 312 -22.41 -8.95 3.26
N SER A 313 -21.47 -8.22 3.89
CA SER A 313 -21.58 -6.77 4.12
C SER A 313 -21.81 -6.02 2.80
N PHE A 314 -20.96 -6.27 1.81
CA PHE A 314 -21.09 -5.67 0.47
C PHE A 314 -22.44 -5.99 -0.19
N ALA A 315 -22.92 -7.23 -0.07
CA ALA A 315 -24.22 -7.62 -0.62
C ALA A 315 -25.39 -6.89 0.08
N VAL A 316 -25.33 -6.77 1.42
CA VAL A 316 -26.32 -6.00 2.20
C VAL A 316 -26.29 -4.53 1.79
N LEU A 317 -25.10 -3.94 1.70
CA LEU A 317 -24.92 -2.56 1.26
C LEU A 317 -25.49 -2.34 -0.15
N ALA A 318 -25.18 -3.22 -1.11
CA ALA A 318 -25.70 -3.11 -2.47
C ALA A 318 -27.24 -3.16 -2.52
N VAL A 319 -27.87 -3.97 -1.65
CA VAL A 319 -29.33 -4.01 -1.49
C VAL A 319 -29.86 -2.73 -0.86
N LEU A 320 -29.19 -2.20 0.18
CA LEU A 320 -29.57 -0.94 0.82
C LEU A 320 -29.45 0.25 -0.14
N THR A 321 -28.33 0.39 -0.86
CA THR A 321 -28.14 1.43 -1.89
C THR A 321 -29.21 1.35 -2.97
N ARG A 322 -29.60 0.15 -3.39
CA ARG A 322 -30.70 -0.03 -4.35
C ARG A 322 -32.05 0.38 -3.78
N ARG A 323 -32.33 0.11 -2.50
CA ARG A 323 -33.59 0.43 -1.85
C ARG A 323 -33.73 1.90 -1.47
N MET A 324 -32.65 2.52 -1.02
CA MET A 324 -32.64 3.91 -0.54
C MET A 324 -32.42 4.91 -1.68
N CYS A 325 -31.40 4.67 -2.52
CA CYS A 325 -31.00 5.63 -3.56
C CYS A 325 -31.53 5.27 -4.95
N GLY A 326 -32.14 4.08 -5.13
CA GLY A 326 -32.57 3.58 -6.45
C GLY A 326 -31.42 3.22 -7.41
N LEU A 327 -30.17 3.37 -6.97
CA LEU A 327 -28.97 3.17 -7.77
C LEU A 327 -28.57 1.68 -7.82
N ARG A 328 -28.14 1.21 -9.00
CA ARG A 328 -27.58 -0.13 -9.14
C ARG A 328 -26.09 -0.11 -8.84
N ALA A 329 -25.72 -0.34 -7.57
CA ALA A 329 -24.34 -0.31 -7.08
C ALA A 329 -23.35 -1.10 -7.97
N LEU A 330 -23.72 -2.32 -8.40
CA LEU A 330 -22.87 -3.17 -9.24
C LEU A 330 -22.59 -2.58 -10.64
N TYR A 331 -23.56 -1.89 -11.23
CA TYR A 331 -23.36 -1.23 -12.53
C TYR A 331 -22.45 -0.01 -12.38
N HIS A 332 -22.64 0.77 -11.32
CA HIS A 332 -21.79 1.93 -11.04
C HIS A 332 -20.34 1.48 -10.76
N LEU A 333 -20.16 0.44 -9.95
CA LEU A 333 -18.85 -0.16 -9.70
C LEU A 333 -18.18 -0.63 -11.00
N ALA A 334 -18.91 -1.38 -11.85
CA ALA A 334 -18.36 -1.85 -13.12
C ALA A 334 -17.94 -0.68 -14.02
N PHE A 335 -18.77 0.37 -14.10
CA PHE A 335 -18.46 1.58 -14.86
C PHE A 335 -17.18 2.27 -14.38
N VAL A 336 -17.00 2.44 -13.07
CA VAL A 336 -15.79 3.08 -12.50
C VAL A 336 -14.55 2.22 -12.75
N LEU A 337 -14.64 0.90 -12.51
CA LEU A 337 -13.55 -0.04 -12.73
C LEU A 337 -13.11 -0.11 -14.20
N GLU A 338 -14.06 0.02 -15.14
CA GLU A 338 -13.78 0.02 -16.58
C GLU A 338 -13.19 1.35 -17.05
N THR A 339 -13.77 2.47 -16.62
CA THR A 339 -13.36 3.82 -17.05
C THR A 339 -11.93 4.13 -16.61
N GLN A 340 -11.54 3.69 -15.41
CA GLN A 340 -10.26 4.06 -14.79
C GLN A 340 -9.32 2.86 -14.61
N MET A 341 -9.57 1.78 -15.36
CA MET A 341 -8.81 0.55 -15.33
C MET A 341 -7.27 0.74 -15.31
N PRO A 342 -6.63 1.58 -16.15
CA PRO A 342 -5.18 1.70 -16.13
C PRO A 342 -4.66 2.28 -14.80
N LEU A 343 -5.30 3.32 -14.26
CA LEU A 343 -4.86 3.97 -13.02
C LEU A 343 -4.99 3.01 -11.83
N ILE A 344 -6.14 2.33 -11.75
CA ILE A 344 -6.45 1.33 -10.73
C ILE A 344 -5.42 0.19 -10.76
N GLN A 345 -5.17 -0.39 -11.94
CA GLN A 345 -4.27 -1.55 -12.07
C GLN A 345 -2.84 -1.24 -11.62
N PHE A 346 -2.28 -0.10 -12.00
CA PHE A 346 -0.91 0.27 -11.62
C PHE A 346 -0.80 0.66 -10.14
N LYS A 347 -1.84 1.27 -9.55
CA LYS A 347 -1.89 1.53 -8.10
C LYS A 347 -1.97 0.22 -7.32
N MET A 348 -2.92 -0.65 -7.64
CA MET A 348 -3.08 -1.94 -6.96
C MET A 348 -1.80 -2.78 -7.07
N LEU A 349 -1.21 -2.88 -8.27
CA LEU A 349 0.03 -3.61 -8.46
C LEU A 349 1.18 -3.00 -7.66
N GLY A 350 1.35 -1.67 -7.73
CA GLY A 350 2.39 -0.96 -6.98
C GLY A 350 2.27 -1.21 -5.47
N TRP A 351 1.07 -1.05 -4.92
CA TRP A 351 0.80 -1.28 -3.49
C TRP A 351 1.01 -2.73 -3.08
N MET A 352 0.53 -3.70 -3.86
CA MET A 352 0.74 -5.13 -3.57
C MET A 352 2.22 -5.46 -3.49
N LEU A 353 3.01 -5.03 -4.48
CA LEU A 353 4.45 -5.31 -4.51
C LEU A 353 5.21 -4.58 -3.39
N LEU A 354 4.82 -3.34 -3.09
CA LEU A 354 5.42 -2.55 -2.01
C LEU A 354 5.15 -3.19 -0.64
N THR A 355 3.89 -3.55 -0.35
CA THR A 355 3.50 -4.20 0.91
C THR A 355 4.19 -5.55 1.09
N LEU A 356 4.37 -6.32 0.02
CA LEU A 356 5.11 -7.59 0.09
C LEU A 356 6.61 -7.37 0.30
N ALA A 357 7.21 -6.37 -0.35
CA ALA A 357 8.63 -6.04 -0.18
C ALA A 357 8.97 -5.68 1.28
N TYR A 358 8.10 -4.95 1.98
CA TYR A 358 8.28 -4.65 3.41
C TYR A 358 8.36 -5.88 4.33
N ARG A 359 7.88 -7.04 3.87
CA ARG A 359 7.76 -8.25 4.70
C ARG A 359 8.88 -9.26 4.43
N VAL A 360 9.79 -8.93 3.52
CA VAL A 360 10.97 -9.74 3.21
C VAL A 360 12.12 -9.30 4.11
N GLU A 361 12.78 -10.23 4.79
CA GLU A 361 13.91 -9.95 5.69
C GLU A 361 15.06 -9.20 4.99
N HIS A 362 15.28 -9.45 3.70
CA HIS A 362 16.27 -8.77 2.86
C HIS A 362 16.05 -7.27 2.66
N PHE A 363 14.85 -6.77 2.92
CA PHE A 363 14.54 -5.33 2.88
C PHE A 363 14.75 -4.65 4.25
N GLY A 364 15.34 -5.37 5.21
CA GLY A 364 15.84 -4.82 6.47
C GLY A 364 14.73 -4.49 7.46
N THR A 365 13.88 -5.46 7.78
CA THR A 365 12.89 -5.36 8.85
C THR A 365 13.54 -5.41 10.23
N CYS A 366 12.94 -4.73 11.21
CA CYS A 366 13.18 -5.02 12.62
C CYS A 366 12.64 -6.42 12.95
N ALA A 367 13.34 -7.47 12.51
CA ALA A 367 13.15 -8.78 13.09
C ALA A 367 13.60 -8.68 14.55
N TYR A 368 12.63 -8.58 15.47
CA TYR A 368 12.88 -8.96 16.85
C TYR A 368 13.50 -10.36 16.81
N PRO A 369 14.73 -10.56 17.31
CA PRO A 369 15.28 -11.90 17.39
C PRO A 369 14.32 -12.72 18.24
N LYS A 370 13.95 -13.93 17.79
CA LYS A 370 13.00 -14.86 18.42
C LYS A 370 13.40 -15.31 19.85
N THR A 371 14.36 -14.64 20.50
CA THR A 371 14.93 -14.98 21.79
C THR A 371 15.35 -13.72 22.56
N TRP A 372 14.41 -12.85 22.95
CA TRP A 372 14.70 -11.84 23.98
C TRP A 372 13.57 -11.73 24.98
N ARG A 373 13.69 -12.54 26.03
CA ARG A 373 13.04 -12.31 27.32
C ARG A 373 13.79 -11.10 27.94
N PHE A 374 13.12 -9.95 27.99
CA PHE A 374 13.47 -8.72 28.73
C PHE A 374 14.97 -8.47 29.04
N GLU A 375 15.71 -7.89 28.10
CA GLU A 375 16.89 -7.07 28.43
C GLU A 375 16.89 -5.77 27.61
N ASN A 376 17.22 -4.67 28.29
CA ASN A 376 17.02 -3.28 27.84
C ASN A 376 17.65 -2.96 26.46
N PRO A 377 16.96 -2.24 25.55
CA PRO A 377 17.46 -1.93 24.20
C PRO A 377 18.75 -1.09 24.16
N LEU A 378 19.00 -0.28 25.19
CA LEU A 378 20.14 0.65 25.25
C LEU A 378 21.49 -0.05 25.52
N THR A 379 21.49 -1.18 26.25
CA THR A 379 22.73 -1.91 26.56
C THR A 379 23.24 -2.70 25.37
N LEU A 380 22.35 -3.21 24.52
CA LEU A 380 22.71 -3.95 23.31
C LEU A 380 23.34 -3.06 22.24
N TRP A 381 22.80 -1.84 22.07
CA TRP A 381 23.35 -0.82 21.17
C TRP A 381 24.76 -0.37 21.59
N LEU A 382 24.99 -0.16 22.90
CA LEU A 382 26.31 0.15 23.45
C LEU A 382 27.29 -1.03 23.34
N SER A 383 26.82 -2.27 23.47
CA SER A 383 27.68 -3.46 23.32
C SER A 383 28.14 -3.69 21.87
N GLN A 384 27.30 -3.37 20.87
CA GLN A 384 27.65 -3.48 19.46
C GLN A 384 28.57 -2.35 19.00
N MET A 385 28.44 -1.15 19.59
CA MET A 385 29.39 -0.04 19.36
C MET A 385 30.76 -0.33 20.01
N SER A 386 30.78 -0.90 21.22
CA SER A 386 32.02 -1.25 21.95
C SER A 386 32.86 -2.32 21.21
N ARG A 387 32.23 -3.35 20.64
CA ARG A 387 32.95 -4.39 19.87
C ARG A 387 33.59 -3.86 18.57
N ARG A 388 33.08 -2.77 17.98
CA ARG A 388 33.66 -2.13 16.78
C ARG A 388 34.89 -1.25 17.09
N LEU A 389 35.14 -0.91 18.35
CA LEU A 389 36.33 -0.18 18.78
C LEU A 389 37.51 -1.10 19.16
N GLN A 390 37.25 -2.40 19.36
CA GLN A 390 38.29 -3.40 19.69
C GLN A 390 38.79 -4.23 18.50
N CYS A 391 38.15 -4.11 17.32
CA CYS A 391 38.67 -4.62 16.05
C CYS A 391 39.03 -3.45 15.14
N LYS A 392 40.14 -2.78 15.47
CA LYS A 392 40.95 -2.00 14.56
C LYS A 392 42.41 -2.33 14.77
#